data_AF-A0A6N8GH00-F1
#
_entry.id   AF-A0A6N8GH00-F1
#
_cell.length_a   1.000
_cell.length_b   1.000
_cell.length_c   1.000
_cell.angle_alpha   90.00
_cell.angle_beta   90.00
_cell.angle_gamma   90.00
#
_symmetry.space_group_name_H-M   'P 1'
#
loop_
_entity.id
_entity.type
_entity.pdbx_description
1 polymer ?
#
loop_
_entity_poly.entity_id
_entity_poly.type
_entity_poly.pdbx_seq_one_letter_code
_entity_poly.pdbx_strand_id
1 'polypeptide(L)'
;MIRERLEQDIDRLCAVLEALENPSGALPEEDLRGWLDAYDAELSWVFDMAPVSAAPTKNVVGHLQVYSPDADSSAPYLEHTGKSAGELLAIGRHFVKPGPYAQNIGRFLLRESVAYIRRRGRTPVLELPADGFLPRAFYERFGFQAVPSPDPGRTPMVCTR
;
A
#
# COMPACT_ATOMS: atom_id res chain seq x y z
N MET A 1 14.16 4.68 -8.02
CA MET A 1 13.32 4.23 -9.15
C MET A 1 12.21 3.35 -8.61
N ILE A 2 10.99 3.48 -9.13
CA ILE A 2 9.93 2.51 -8.86
C ILE A 2 10.04 1.34 -9.83
N ARG A 3 9.89 0.12 -9.34
CA ARG A 3 9.88 -1.11 -10.14
C ARG A 3 9.06 -2.18 -9.44
N GLU A 4 8.69 -3.23 -10.17
CA GLU A 4 8.04 -4.39 -9.55
C GLU A 4 8.96 -5.05 -8.52
N ARG A 5 8.36 -5.54 -7.44
CA ARG A 5 9.03 -6.32 -6.39
C ARG A 5 9.50 -7.64 -6.98
N LEU A 6 10.74 -7.99 -6.71
CA LEU A 6 11.31 -9.29 -6.98
C LEU A 6 11.44 -10.08 -5.67
N GLU A 7 11.53 -11.40 -5.77
CA GLU A 7 11.75 -12.30 -4.62
C GLU A 7 12.98 -11.89 -3.78
N GLN A 8 14.04 -11.44 -4.45
CA GLN A 8 15.27 -10.96 -3.80
C GLN A 8 15.11 -9.66 -2.98
N ASP A 9 14.00 -8.94 -3.12
CA ASP A 9 13.75 -7.72 -2.36
C ASP A 9 13.16 -8.01 -0.97
N ILE A 10 12.63 -9.22 -0.74
CA ILE A 10 11.88 -9.58 0.48
C ILE A 10 12.73 -9.36 1.73
N ASP A 11 13.93 -9.93 1.78
CA ASP A 11 14.79 -9.81 2.97
C ASP A 11 15.11 -8.35 3.28
N ARG A 12 15.25 -7.52 2.23
CA ARG A 12 15.48 -6.08 2.39
C ARG A 12 14.24 -5.36 2.93
N LEU A 13 13.05 -5.74 2.46
CA LEU A 13 11.78 -5.20 2.93
C LEU A 13 11.51 -5.59 4.40
N CYS A 14 11.81 -6.83 4.79
CA CYS A 14 11.77 -7.25 6.20
C CYS A 14 12.67 -6.35 7.06
N ALA A 15 13.91 -6.10 6.64
CA ALA A 15 14.82 -5.20 7.35
C ALA A 15 14.33 -3.72 7.39
N VAL A 16 13.49 -3.29 6.45
CA VAL A 16 12.84 -1.98 6.52
C VAL A 16 11.70 -1.99 7.53
N LEU A 17 10.89 -3.05 7.56
CA LEU A 17 9.80 -3.23 8.51
C LEU A 17 10.30 -3.31 9.96
N GLU A 18 11.38 -4.05 10.22
CA GLU A 18 12.04 -4.11 11.53
C GLU A 18 12.54 -2.75 12.02
N ALA A 19 12.94 -1.88 11.09
CA ALA A 19 13.40 -0.52 11.40
C ALA A 19 12.26 0.48 11.58
N LEU A 20 11.01 0.09 11.29
CA LEU A 20 9.83 0.89 11.61
C LEU A 20 9.48 0.60 13.07
N GLU A 21 9.55 1.63 13.92
CA GLU A 21 9.12 1.51 15.32
C GLU A 21 7.60 1.28 15.44
N ASN A 22 6.83 1.70 14.41
CA ASN A 22 5.40 1.41 14.27
C ASN A 22 5.02 1.25 12.79
N PRO A 23 5.23 0.08 12.20
CA PRO A 23 4.79 -0.25 10.85
C PRO A 23 3.25 -0.29 10.83
N SER A 24 2.65 0.42 9.88
CA SER A 24 1.21 0.62 9.82
C SER A 24 0.40 -0.69 9.80
N GLY A 25 -0.54 -0.82 10.73
CA GLY A 25 -1.38 -2.00 10.89
C GLY A 25 -0.66 -3.11 11.64
N ALA A 26 -1.41 -4.07 12.17
CA ALA A 26 -0.85 -5.19 12.93
C ALA A 26 0.15 -5.97 12.05
N LEU A 27 1.44 -5.65 12.18
CA LEU A 27 2.47 -6.60 11.80
C LEU A 27 2.26 -7.84 12.68
N PRO A 28 2.30 -9.05 12.12
CA PRO A 28 2.57 -10.22 12.93
C PRO A 28 3.97 -10.03 13.50
N GLU A 29 4.08 -10.10 14.82
CA GLU A 29 5.34 -9.92 15.56
C GLU A 29 6.43 -10.93 15.10
N GLU A 30 6.04 -12.03 14.44
CA GLU A 30 6.94 -13.17 14.18
C GLU A 30 7.18 -13.50 12.70
N ASP A 31 6.32 -13.10 11.74
CA ASP A 31 6.46 -13.50 10.32
C ASP A 31 6.25 -12.35 9.31
N LEU A 32 7.28 -11.53 9.16
CA LEU A 32 7.30 -10.41 8.21
C LEU A 32 7.23 -10.86 6.75
N ARG A 33 7.83 -12.01 6.43
CA ARG A 33 7.81 -12.56 5.07
C ARG A 33 6.40 -13.02 4.71
N GLY A 34 5.77 -13.80 5.59
CA GLY A 34 4.37 -14.20 5.44
C GLY A 34 3.43 -12.99 5.37
N TRP A 35 3.67 -11.94 6.16
CA TRP A 35 2.88 -10.69 6.08
C TRP A 35 2.98 -9.98 4.74
N LEU A 36 4.18 -9.93 4.16
CA LEU A 36 4.44 -9.35 2.84
C LEU A 36 3.80 -10.17 1.71
N ASP A 37 3.63 -11.47 1.90
CA ASP A 37 3.06 -12.38 0.88
C ASP A 37 1.61 -12.80 1.20
N ALA A 38 1.01 -12.26 2.27
CA ALA A 38 -0.32 -12.62 2.73
C ALA A 38 -1.43 -12.29 1.73
N TYR A 39 -1.20 -11.30 0.86
CA TYR A 39 -2.12 -10.98 -0.22
C TYR A 39 -1.64 -11.60 -1.52
N ASP A 40 -2.57 -12.21 -2.27
CA ASP A 40 -2.36 -12.54 -3.67
C ASP A 40 -2.36 -11.24 -4.49
N ALA A 41 -1.23 -10.54 -4.45
CA ALA A 41 -1.10 -9.22 -5.02
C ALA A 41 -0.99 -9.29 -6.54
N GLU A 42 -1.88 -8.56 -7.22
CA GLU A 42 -1.80 -8.35 -8.67
C GLU A 42 -0.53 -7.55 -9.03
N LEU A 43 -0.09 -6.69 -8.12
CA LEU A 43 1.14 -5.94 -8.27
C LEU A 43 1.77 -5.60 -6.93
N SER A 44 3.09 -5.72 -6.86
CA SER A 44 3.89 -5.27 -5.73
C SER A 44 4.93 -4.29 -6.24
N TRP A 45 4.89 -3.03 -5.79
CA TRP A 45 5.87 -2.01 -6.13
C TRP A 45 6.94 -1.90 -5.07
N VAL A 46 8.19 -1.73 -5.49
CA VAL A 46 9.29 -1.27 -4.63
C VAL A 46 9.86 0.05 -5.11
N PHE A 47 10.37 0.85 -4.16
CA PHE A 47 11.23 1.99 -4.48
C PHE A 47 12.69 1.62 -4.20
N ASP A 48 13.46 1.47 -5.27
CA ASP A 48 14.90 1.17 -5.24
C ASP A 48 15.70 2.46 -5.35
N MET A 49 16.52 2.76 -4.35
CA MET A 49 17.35 3.97 -4.32
C MET A 49 18.64 3.87 -5.14
N ALA A 50 18.90 2.76 -5.83
CA ALA A 50 20.08 2.68 -6.67
C ALA A 50 20.10 3.66 -7.87
N PRO A 51 21.31 4.04 -8.31
CA PRO A 51 21.51 4.61 -9.63
C PRO A 51 21.05 3.62 -10.72
N VAL A 52 20.41 4.17 -11.76
CA VAL A 52 19.84 3.43 -12.91
C VAL A 52 20.87 2.54 -13.64
N SER A 53 22.17 2.83 -13.50
CA SER A 53 23.26 2.10 -14.14
C SER A 53 23.66 0.78 -13.46
N ALA A 54 23.05 0.43 -12.31
CA ALA A 54 23.32 -0.82 -11.60
C ALA A 54 22.00 -1.58 -11.38
N ALA A 55 21.64 -2.45 -12.32
CA ALA A 55 20.51 -3.35 -12.15
C ALA A 55 20.93 -4.62 -11.37
N PRO A 56 20.08 -5.15 -10.48
CA PRO A 56 19.34 -4.51 -9.40
C PRO A 56 20.25 -4.32 -8.17
N THR A 57 20.04 -3.27 -7.38
CA THR A 57 20.74 -3.16 -6.09
C THR A 57 19.83 -3.52 -4.93
N LYS A 58 20.43 -4.00 -3.84
CA LYS A 58 19.73 -4.32 -2.59
C LYS A 58 19.31 -3.06 -1.79
N ASN A 59 19.08 -1.92 -2.45
CA ASN A 59 18.75 -0.65 -1.81
C ASN A 59 17.26 -0.28 -1.95
N VAL A 60 16.39 -1.27 -1.80
CA VAL A 60 14.95 -1.05 -1.64
C VAL A 60 14.69 -0.36 -0.30
N VAL A 61 13.86 0.68 -0.35
CA VAL A 61 13.53 1.53 0.81
C VAL A 61 12.04 1.78 0.98
N GLY A 62 11.18 1.26 0.12
CA GLY A 62 9.74 1.42 0.26
C GLY A 62 8.97 0.41 -0.58
N HIS A 63 7.73 0.17 -0.19
CA HIS A 63 6.87 -0.89 -0.74
C HIS A 63 5.40 -0.47 -0.75
N LEU A 64 4.64 -1.04 -1.68
CA LEU A 64 3.18 -0.90 -1.77
C LEU A 64 2.61 -2.07 -2.60
N GLN A 65 1.47 -2.62 -2.18
CA GLN A 65 0.79 -3.69 -2.91
C GLN A 65 -0.58 -3.28 -3.43
N VAL A 66 -0.90 -3.77 -4.62
CA VAL A 66 -2.22 -3.71 -5.26
C VAL A 66 -2.77 -5.13 -5.33
N TYR A 67 -3.97 -5.34 -4.79
CA TYR A 67 -4.61 -6.66 -4.72
C TYR A 67 -6.13 -6.54 -4.80
N SER A 68 -6.81 -7.65 -5.07
CA SER A 68 -8.26 -7.72 -4.97
C SER A 68 -8.67 -7.81 -3.50
N PRO A 69 -9.51 -6.87 -2.98
CA PRO A 69 -10.01 -7.00 -1.61
C PRO A 69 -10.88 -8.25 -1.46
N ASP A 70 -10.82 -8.89 -0.30
CA ASP A 70 -11.73 -9.98 0.04
C ASP A 70 -13.16 -9.46 0.27
N ALA A 71 -14.13 -10.37 0.35
CA ALA A 71 -15.54 -10.01 0.46
C ALA A 71 -15.84 -9.15 1.69
N ASP A 72 -15.28 -9.50 2.84
CA ASP A 72 -15.55 -8.84 4.12
C ASP A 72 -14.95 -7.43 4.17
N SER A 73 -13.69 -7.28 3.75
CA SER A 73 -13.02 -5.98 3.63
C SER A 73 -13.63 -5.10 2.54
N SER A 74 -14.29 -5.70 1.55
CA SER A 74 -14.90 -4.94 0.46
C SER A 74 -16.22 -4.26 0.83
N ALA A 75 -16.98 -4.80 1.80
CA ALA A 75 -18.36 -4.40 2.07
C ALA A 75 -18.56 -2.87 2.25
N PRO A 76 -17.76 -2.14 3.06
CA PRO A 76 -17.93 -0.69 3.21
C PRO A 76 -17.76 0.08 1.89
N TYR A 77 -16.88 -0.39 1.00
CA TYR A 77 -16.67 0.24 -0.30
C TYR A 77 -17.83 -0.03 -1.25
N LEU A 78 -18.35 -1.25 -1.27
CA LEU A 78 -19.46 -1.64 -2.15
C LEU A 78 -20.71 -0.86 -1.78
N GLU A 79 -21.04 -0.79 -0.50
CA GLU A 79 -22.19 -0.03 0.02
C GLU A 79 -22.06 1.46 -0.31
N HIS A 80 -20.86 2.04 -0.17
CA HIS A 80 -20.64 3.46 -0.42
C HIS A 80 -20.63 3.82 -1.92
N THR A 81 -20.08 2.96 -2.77
CA THR A 81 -19.87 3.27 -4.19
C THR A 81 -20.94 2.71 -5.12
N GLY A 82 -21.72 1.72 -4.66
CA GLY A 82 -22.64 0.95 -5.49
C GLY A 82 -21.95 0.03 -6.51
N LYS A 83 -20.63 -0.13 -6.43
CA LYS A 83 -19.84 -0.97 -7.32
C LYS A 83 -19.81 -2.42 -6.85
N SER A 84 -19.44 -3.32 -7.75
CA SER A 84 -19.12 -4.73 -7.43
C SER A 84 -17.67 -4.90 -6.98
N ALA A 85 -17.37 -5.97 -6.25
CA ALA A 85 -16.01 -6.25 -5.76
C ALA A 85 -14.98 -6.34 -6.89
N GLY A 86 -15.38 -6.89 -8.04
CA GLY A 86 -14.53 -6.96 -9.21
C GLY A 86 -14.12 -5.59 -9.76
N GLU A 87 -14.86 -4.53 -9.47
CA GLU A 87 -14.56 -3.16 -9.92
C GLU A 87 -13.59 -2.40 -9.01
N LEU A 88 -13.14 -3.03 -7.91
CA LEU A 88 -12.24 -2.43 -6.94
C LEU A 88 -10.85 -3.07 -7.00
N LEU A 89 -9.82 -2.29 -6.68
CA LEU A 89 -8.50 -2.80 -6.32
C LEU A 89 -8.02 -2.07 -5.07
N ALA A 90 -7.60 -2.86 -4.08
CA ALA A 90 -7.11 -2.37 -2.81
C ALA A 90 -5.62 -2.02 -2.89
N ILE A 91 -5.24 -0.96 -2.18
CA ILE A 91 -3.85 -0.58 -1.91
C ILE A 91 -3.56 -0.91 -0.45
N GLY A 92 -2.50 -1.68 -0.22
CA GLY A 92 -2.05 -2.05 1.13
C GLY A 92 -0.55 -2.19 1.20
N ARG A 93 -0.06 -2.61 2.37
CA ARG A 93 1.37 -2.76 2.69
C ARG A 93 2.21 -1.54 2.27
N HIS A 94 1.64 -0.35 2.45
CA HIS A 94 2.29 0.90 2.05
C HIS A 94 3.20 1.42 3.16
N PHE A 95 4.50 1.22 3.01
CA PHE A 95 5.50 1.67 3.98
C PHE A 95 6.78 2.12 3.30
N VAL A 96 7.52 2.99 3.97
CA VAL A 96 8.80 3.51 3.51
C VAL A 96 9.75 3.62 4.69
N LYS A 97 11.02 3.26 4.48
CA LYS A 97 12.10 3.46 5.45
C LYS A 97 12.09 4.92 5.95
N PRO A 98 12.13 5.15 7.27
CA PRO A 98 12.18 6.51 7.81
C PRO A 98 13.37 7.30 7.27
N GLY A 99 13.13 8.57 6.94
CA GLY A 99 14.15 9.46 6.39
C GLY A 99 13.55 10.71 5.75
N PRO A 100 14.41 11.67 5.33
CA PRO A 100 13.97 12.97 4.82
C PRO A 100 13.12 12.89 3.55
N TYR A 101 13.20 11.78 2.81
CA TYR A 101 12.46 11.56 1.57
C TYR A 101 11.27 10.60 1.71
N ALA A 102 10.98 10.09 2.91
CA ALA A 102 10.00 9.02 3.11
C ALA A 102 8.61 9.40 2.57
N GLN A 103 8.11 10.60 2.87
CA GLN A 103 6.83 11.09 2.36
C GLN A 103 6.81 11.23 0.83
N ASN A 104 7.92 11.67 0.23
CA ASN A 104 8.02 11.84 -1.22
C ASN A 104 8.03 10.49 -1.95
N ILE A 105 8.73 9.50 -1.39
CA ILE A 105 8.75 8.13 -1.90
C ILE A 105 7.38 7.49 -1.77
N GLY A 106 6.73 7.59 -0.60
CA GLY A 106 5.38 7.07 -0.39
C GLY A 106 4.37 7.72 -1.34
N ARG A 107 4.51 9.02 -1.59
CA ARG A 107 3.70 9.73 -2.61
C ARG A 107 3.90 9.15 -3.99
N PHE A 108 5.14 8.85 -4.35
CA PHE A 108 5.46 8.32 -5.68
C PHE A 108 4.86 6.92 -5.84
N LEU A 109 5.04 6.03 -4.86
CA LEU A 109 4.43 4.69 -4.85
C LEU A 109 2.90 4.74 -4.95
N LEU A 110 2.25 5.58 -4.12
CA LEU A 110 0.80 5.72 -4.13
C LEU A 110 0.27 6.21 -5.48
N ARG A 111 0.91 7.23 -6.06
CA ARG A 111 0.48 7.80 -7.33
C ARG A 111 0.56 6.80 -8.48
N GLU A 112 1.67 6.06 -8.59
CA GLU A 112 1.83 5.05 -9.64
C GLU A 112 0.83 3.91 -9.48
N SER A 113 0.52 3.52 -8.23
CA SER A 113 -0.48 2.49 -7.93
C SER A 113 -1.90 2.93 -8.30
N VAL A 114 -2.28 4.16 -7.95
CA VAL A 114 -3.58 4.74 -8.35
C VAL A 114 -3.67 4.82 -9.87
N ALA A 115 -2.61 5.26 -10.56
CA ALA A 115 -2.58 5.32 -12.02
C ALA A 115 -2.73 3.93 -12.66
N TYR A 116 -2.05 2.91 -12.12
CA TYR A 116 -2.16 1.52 -12.55
C TYR A 116 -3.60 0.99 -12.42
N ILE A 117 -4.21 1.15 -11.25
CA ILE A 117 -5.58 0.72 -10.96
C ILE A 117 -6.58 1.38 -11.92
N ARG A 118 -6.45 2.69 -12.15
CA ARG A 118 -7.34 3.43 -13.05
C ARG A 118 -7.18 3.00 -14.52
N ARG A 119 -5.96 2.70 -14.97
CA ARG A 119 -5.73 2.18 -16.33
C ARG A 119 -6.42 0.84 -16.58
N ARG A 120 -6.69 0.07 -15.52
CA ARG A 120 -7.49 -1.16 -15.55
C ARG A 120 -9.00 -0.91 -15.48
N GLY A 121 -9.45 0.34 -15.42
CA GLY A 121 -10.86 0.70 -15.27
C GLY A 121 -11.43 0.38 -13.88
N ARG A 122 -10.57 0.18 -12.88
CA ARG A 122 -10.96 -0.17 -11.50
C ARG A 122 -10.87 1.05 -10.59
N THR A 123 -11.59 1.02 -9.47
CA THR A 123 -11.57 2.06 -8.44
C THR A 123 -10.55 1.71 -7.36
N PRO A 124 -9.56 2.59 -7.09
CA PRO A 124 -8.63 2.40 -5.98
C PRO A 124 -9.34 2.55 -4.64
N VAL A 125 -9.13 1.59 -3.75
CA VAL A 125 -9.58 1.63 -2.35
C VAL A 125 -8.40 1.33 -1.43
N LEU A 126 -8.48 1.72 -0.17
CA LEU A 126 -7.50 1.33 0.84
C LEU A 126 -8.14 1.37 2.22
N GLU A 127 -7.53 0.65 3.16
CA GLU A 127 -7.91 0.70 4.56
C GLU A 127 -6.77 1.33 5.36
N LEU A 128 -7.06 2.41 6.08
CA LEU A 128 -6.09 3.01 6.99
C LEU A 128 -6.23 2.41 8.38
N PRO A 129 -5.18 1.77 8.92
CA PRO A 129 -5.14 1.44 10.33
C PRO A 129 -5.02 2.72 11.18
N ALA A 130 -5.56 2.69 12.40
CA ALA A 130 -5.55 3.84 13.32
C ALA A 130 -4.13 4.39 13.60
N ASP A 131 -3.13 3.51 13.57
CA ASP A 131 -1.70 3.79 13.76
C ASP A 131 -0.91 3.77 12.44
N GLY A 132 -1.57 4.15 11.34
CA GLY A 132 -0.98 4.18 10.01
C GLY A 132 0.32 4.99 9.89
N PHE A 133 1.21 4.52 9.01
CA PHE A 133 2.53 5.08 8.73
C PHE A 133 2.44 6.49 8.17
N LEU A 134 1.44 6.72 7.32
CA LEU A 134 1.11 8.04 6.79
C LEU A 134 -0.24 8.48 7.34
N PRO A 135 -0.37 9.77 7.71
CA PRO A 135 -1.62 10.27 8.24
C PRO A 135 -2.71 10.27 7.16
N ARG A 136 -3.97 10.15 7.55
CA ARG A 136 -5.13 10.22 6.63
C ARG A 136 -5.07 11.40 5.64
N ALA A 137 -4.68 12.58 6.11
CA ALA A 137 -4.54 13.78 5.28
C ALA A 137 -3.55 13.62 4.10
N PHE A 138 -2.60 12.69 4.19
CA PHE A 138 -1.73 12.32 3.08
C PHE A 138 -2.55 11.72 1.94
N TYR A 139 -3.39 10.72 2.23
CA TYR A 139 -4.20 10.01 1.23
C TYR A 139 -5.30 10.90 0.66
N GLU A 140 -5.91 11.76 1.47
CA GLU A 140 -6.95 12.71 1.01
C GLU A 140 -6.45 13.64 -0.11
N ARG A 141 -5.17 14.02 -0.09
CA ARG A 141 -4.55 14.83 -1.16
C ARG A 141 -4.48 14.10 -2.51
N PHE A 142 -4.61 12.76 -2.53
CA PHE A 142 -4.68 11.94 -3.73
C PHE A 142 -6.12 11.58 -4.13
N GLY A 143 -7.11 12.26 -3.52
CA GLY A 143 -8.53 12.06 -3.85
C GLY A 143 -9.16 10.87 -3.13
N PHE A 144 -8.52 10.32 -2.09
CA PHE A 144 -9.16 9.37 -1.20
C PHE A 144 -10.11 10.07 -0.24
N GLN A 145 -11.25 9.46 0.01
CA GLN A 145 -12.27 9.93 0.95
C GLN A 145 -12.62 8.79 1.89
N ALA A 146 -12.68 9.06 3.19
CA ALA A 146 -13.10 8.07 4.16
C ALA A 146 -14.57 7.70 3.93
N VAL A 147 -14.86 6.41 4.03
CA VAL A 147 -16.23 5.89 4.01
C VAL A 147 -16.62 5.45 5.43
N PRO A 148 -17.91 5.54 5.80
CA PRO A 148 -18.37 5.03 7.08
C PRO A 148 -18.02 3.55 7.23
N SER A 149 -17.57 3.16 8.43
CA SER A 149 -17.25 1.78 8.79
C SER A 149 -17.77 1.51 10.20
N PRO A 150 -18.27 0.30 10.48
CA PRO A 150 -18.60 -0.11 11.84
C PRO A 150 -17.35 -0.39 12.70
N ASP A 151 -16.18 -0.58 12.10
CA ASP A 151 -14.93 -0.80 12.81
C ASP A 151 -14.20 0.54 13.11
N PRO A 152 -14.10 0.96 14.38
CA PRO A 152 -13.42 2.21 14.75
C PRO A 152 -11.88 2.15 14.64
N GLY A 153 -11.29 0.96 14.53
CA GLY A 153 -9.83 0.78 14.40
C GLY A 153 -9.30 0.93 12.98
N ARG A 154 -10.20 0.97 11.99
CA ARG A 154 -9.87 0.96 10.57
C ARG A 154 -10.72 1.98 9.83
N THR A 155 -10.07 2.84 9.04
CA THR A 155 -10.76 3.83 8.21
C THR A 155 -10.66 3.40 6.74
N PRO A 156 -11.71 2.74 6.20
CA PRO A 156 -11.78 2.47 4.77
C PRO A 156 -11.87 3.78 3.99
N MET A 157 -11.18 3.85 2.85
CA MET A 157 -11.16 5.00 1.96
C MET A 157 -11.32 4.60 0.50
N VAL A 158 -12.05 5.41 -0.26
CA VAL A 158 -12.25 5.25 -1.71
C VAL A 158 -11.62 6.43 -2.45
N CYS A 159 -10.89 6.15 -3.53
CA CYS A 159 -10.36 7.18 -4.42
C CYS A 159 -11.41 7.60 -5.45
N THR A 160 -11.91 8.84 -5.32
CA THR A 160 -12.87 9.47 -6.24
C THR A 160 -12.21 10.47 -7.22
N ARG A 161 -10.95 10.80 -6.91
CA ARG A 161 -9.91 11.48 -7.71
C ARG A 161 -9.69 10.93 -9.11
#